data_AF-A0A7L1H429-F1
#
_entry.id   AF-A0A7L1H429-F1
#
_cell.length_a   1.000
_cell.length_b   1.000
_cell.length_c   1.000
_cell.angle_alpha   90.00
_cell.angle_beta   90.00
_cell.angle_gamma   90.00
#
_symmetry.space_group_name_H-M   'P 1'
#
loop_
_entity.id
_entity.type
_entity.pdbx_description
1 polymer ?
#
loop_
_entity_poly.entity_id
_entity_poly.type
_entity_poly.pdbx_seq_one_letter_code
_entity_poly.pdbx_strand_id
1 'polypeptide(L)'
;CLPLAEESRKLFAFEWENPDSGRRTQLTWTVLPQGFKNSPTIFGNQLAKELEAWTPPDGKGVLLQYVDDLLIATETREECVIWTIELLNFLGLNGYRVSQQKAQIIQQRVTYLGLEISKGQRELGSERKEAICRTP
;
A
#
# COMPACT_ATOMS: atom_id res chain seq x y z
N CYS A 1 -8.65 -3.50 3.86
CA CYS A 1 -8.39 -3.01 5.25
C CYS A 1 -8.51 -4.18 6.20
N LEU A 2 -7.57 -4.33 7.14
CA LEU A 2 -7.54 -5.51 8.02
C LEU A 2 -8.54 -5.35 9.18
N PRO A 3 -9.47 -6.31 9.38
CA PRO A 3 -10.34 -6.34 10.54
C PRO A 3 -9.54 -6.45 11.84
N LEU A 4 -10.00 -5.74 12.86
CA LEU A 4 -9.43 -5.85 14.20
C LEU A 4 -10.22 -6.89 15.01
N ALA A 5 -9.48 -7.77 15.68
CA ALA A 5 -10.06 -8.75 16.60
C ALA A 5 -10.91 -8.05 17.68
N GLU A 6 -12.07 -8.63 18.00
CA GLU A 6 -13.08 -7.97 18.83
C GLU A 6 -12.56 -7.65 20.23
N GLU A 7 -11.79 -8.56 20.82
CA GLU A 7 -11.13 -8.39 22.11
C GLU A 7 -10.10 -7.26 22.13
N SER A 8 -9.57 -6.88 20.97
CA SER A 8 -8.56 -5.83 20.81
C SER A 8 -9.17 -4.45 20.54
N ARG A 9 -10.46 -4.37 20.15
CA ARG A 9 -11.10 -3.08 19.80
C ARG A 9 -11.01 -2.08 20.95
N LYS A 10 -11.31 -2.51 22.18
CA LYS A 10 -11.24 -1.66 23.39
C LYS A 10 -9.89 -0.96 23.61
N LEU A 11 -8.78 -1.48 23.05
CA LEU A 11 -7.45 -0.86 23.16
C LEU A 11 -7.32 0.42 22.33
N PHE A 12 -8.20 0.61 21.35
CA PHE A 12 -8.19 1.75 20.44
C PHE A 12 -9.45 2.61 20.57
N ALA A 13 -10.05 2.61 21.76
CA ALA A 13 -11.18 3.47 22.06
C ALA A 13 -10.75 4.94 22.16
N PHE A 14 -11.62 5.86 21.73
CA PHE A 14 -11.44 7.29 21.87
C PHE A 14 -12.78 7.97 22.20
N GLU A 15 -12.71 9.14 22.81
CA GLU A 15 -13.89 9.96 23.10
C GLU A 15 -14.16 10.95 21.96
N TRP A 16 -15.43 11.07 21.60
CA TRP A 16 -15.90 12.10 20.69
C TRP A 16 -17.02 12.89 21.35
N GLU A 17 -16.91 14.21 21.32
CA GLU A 17 -17.94 15.13 21.78
C GLU A 17 -18.63 15.75 20.58
N ASN A 18 -19.96 15.65 20.54
CA ASN A 18 -20.76 16.29 19.51
C ASN A 18 -20.72 17.81 19.71
N PRO A 19 -20.27 18.60 18.71
CA PRO A 19 -20.07 20.04 18.87
C PRO A 19 -21.39 20.82 19.03
N ASP A 20 -22.51 20.30 18.54
CA ASP A 20 -23.81 20.97 18.60
C ASP A 20 -24.58 20.66 19.88
N SER A 21 -24.46 19.43 20.41
CA SER A 21 -25.22 18.95 21.57
C SER A 21 -24.39 18.79 22.85
N GLY A 22 -23.06 18.88 22.78
CA GLY A 22 -22.14 18.65 23.90
C GLY A 22 -22.12 17.19 24.40
N ARG A 23 -22.79 16.26 23.70
CA ARG A 23 -22.87 14.86 24.11
C ARG A 23 -21.53 14.15 23.86
N ARG A 24 -20.96 13.56 24.91
CA ARG A 24 -19.78 12.70 24.84
C ARG A 24 -20.16 11.25 24.60
N THR A 25 -19.47 10.61 23.65
CA THR A 25 -19.63 9.18 23.32
C THR A 25 -18.24 8.56 23.16
N GLN A 26 -18.08 7.32 23.63
CA GLN A 26 -16.89 6.53 23.35
C GLN A 26 -17.07 5.74 22.04
N LEU A 27 -16.10 5.85 21.15
CA LEU A 27 -16.04 5.13 19.88
C LEU A 27 -14.79 4.26 19.86
N THR A 28 -14.76 3.27 18.96
CA THR A 28 -13.59 2.41 18.77
C THR A 28 -13.45 2.01 17.31
N TRP A 29 -12.22 1.70 16.90
CA TRP A 29 -11.94 1.16 15.58
C TRP A 29 -12.35 -0.31 15.47
N THR A 30 -12.92 -0.69 14.32
CA THR A 30 -13.24 -2.08 13.94
C THR A 30 -12.22 -2.68 12.97
N VAL A 31 -11.35 -1.83 12.41
CA VAL A 31 -10.24 -2.18 11.54
C VAL A 31 -8.95 -1.64 12.15
N LEU A 32 -7.81 -2.15 11.68
CA LEU A 32 -6.49 -1.72 12.13
C LEU A 32 -6.32 -0.20 11.96
N PRO A 33 -6.12 0.57 13.05
CA PRO A 33 -6.10 2.03 12.97
C PRO A 33 -4.79 2.58 12.43
N GLN A 34 -4.88 3.75 11.79
CA GLN A 34 -3.72 4.56 11.45
C GLN A 34 -3.10 5.15 12.73
N GLY A 35 -1.76 5.20 12.78
CA GLY A 35 -1.02 5.72 13.93
C GLY A 35 -0.62 4.66 14.96
N PHE A 36 -1.16 3.43 14.89
CA PHE A 36 -0.63 2.32 15.68
C PHE A 36 0.70 1.84 15.09
N LYS A 37 1.75 1.81 15.94
CA LYS A 37 3.15 1.58 15.53
C LYS A 37 3.37 0.30 14.71
N ASN A 38 2.61 -0.76 14.99
CA ASN A 38 2.77 -2.05 14.31
C ASN A 38 1.81 -2.19 13.12
N SER A 39 0.94 -1.22 12.84
CA SER A 39 0.00 -1.30 11.72
C SER A 39 0.69 -1.53 10.38
N PRO A 40 1.79 -0.83 10.04
CA PRO A 40 2.51 -1.08 8.79
C PRO A 40 3.04 -2.52 8.68
N THR A 41 3.66 -3.03 9.75
CA THR A 41 4.19 -4.40 9.77
C THR A 41 3.10 -5.46 9.67
N ILE A 42 1.99 -5.29 10.41
CA ILE A 42 0.86 -6.22 10.37
C ILE A 42 0.24 -6.24 8.97
N PHE A 43 0.01 -5.06 8.38
CA PHE A 43 -0.53 -4.95 7.03
C PHE A 43 0.39 -5.55 5.99
N GLY A 44 1.67 -5.19 6.02
CA GLY A 44 2.68 -5.70 5.10
C GLY A 44 2.80 -7.22 5.15
N ASN A 45 2.82 -7.81 6.35
CA ASN A 45 2.91 -9.27 6.51
C ASN A 45 1.66 -9.98 6.00
N GLN A 46 0.46 -9.43 6.24
CA GLN A 46 -0.77 -10.03 5.74
C GLN A 46 -0.85 -9.98 4.21
N LEU A 47 -0.52 -8.82 3.62
CA LEU A 47 -0.48 -8.69 2.17
C LEU A 47 0.58 -9.61 1.54
N ALA A 48 1.76 -9.73 2.17
CA ALA A 48 2.82 -10.63 1.71
C ALA A 48 2.33 -12.08 1.69
N LYS A 49 1.70 -12.53 2.78
CA LYS A 49 1.13 -13.88 2.90
C LYS A 49 0.06 -14.16 1.85
N GLU A 50 -0.77 -13.18 1.52
CA GLU A 50 -1.76 -13.35 0.47
C GLU A 50 -1.11 -13.39 -0.91
N LEU A 51 -0.11 -12.54 -1.17
CA LEU A 51 0.66 -12.56 -2.41
C LEU A 51 1.44 -13.88 -2.63
N GLU A 52 1.77 -14.65 -1.58
CA GLU A 52 2.31 -16.01 -1.73
C GLU A 52 1.34 -16.96 -2.45
N ALA A 53 0.03 -16.71 -2.37
CA ALA A 53 -0.99 -17.47 -3.09
C ALA A 53 -1.29 -16.92 -4.49
N TRP A 54 -0.71 -15.77 -4.85
CA TRP A 54 -0.85 -15.20 -6.18
C TRP A 54 0.11 -15.90 -7.15
N THR A 55 -0.44 -16.52 -8.18
CA THR A 55 0.35 -17.12 -9.26
C THR A 55 0.62 -16.06 -10.33
N PRO A 56 1.88 -15.64 -10.53
CA PRO A 56 2.20 -14.68 -11.58
C PRO A 56 1.95 -15.28 -12.97
N PRO A 57 1.58 -14.47 -13.97
CA PRO A 57 1.48 -14.92 -15.36
C PRO A 57 2.82 -15.42 -15.90
N ASP A 58 2.76 -16.22 -16.97
CA ASP A 58 3.95 -16.63 -17.71
C ASP A 58 4.78 -15.43 -18.18
N GLY A 59 6.08 -15.64 -18.34
CA GLY A 59 7.03 -14.62 -18.79
C GLY A 59 8.05 -14.24 -17.71
N LYS A 60 8.83 -13.20 -17.98
CA LYS A 60 9.86 -12.72 -17.05
C LYS A 60 9.41 -11.43 -16.38
N GLY A 61 8.95 -11.56 -15.13
CA GLY A 61 8.55 -10.44 -14.30
C GLY A 61 8.96 -10.60 -12.84
N VAL A 62 8.94 -9.48 -12.12
CA VAL A 62 9.18 -9.41 -10.68
C VAL A 62 8.10 -8.52 -10.07
N LEU A 63 7.53 -8.97 -8.95
CA LEU A 63 6.70 -8.17 -8.06
C LEU A 63 7.49 -7.83 -6.80
N LEU A 64 7.63 -6.55 -6.49
CA LEU A 64 8.18 -6.07 -5.23
C LEU A 64 7.06 -5.49 -4.37
N GLN A 65 7.14 -5.78 -3.07
CA GLN A 65 6.23 -5.27 -2.07
C GLN A 65 7.01 -4.57 -0.95
N TYR A 66 6.52 -3.41 -0.54
CA TYR A 66 6.91 -2.75 0.70
C TYR A 66 5.68 -2.21 1.39
N VAL A 67 5.26 -2.84 2.49
CA VAL A 67 4.02 -2.51 3.21
C VAL A 67 2.83 -2.50 2.26
N ASP A 68 2.33 -1.32 1.86
CA ASP A 68 1.20 -1.08 0.97
C ASP A 68 1.61 -0.65 -0.46
N ASP A 69 2.90 -0.42 -0.70
CA ASP A 69 3.44 -0.08 -2.02
C ASP A 69 3.87 -1.34 -2.80
N LEU A 70 3.33 -1.50 -4.01
CA LEU A 70 3.63 -2.59 -4.93
C LEU A 70 4.30 -2.06 -6.21
N LEU A 71 5.27 -2.81 -6.74
CA LEU A 71 5.93 -2.53 -8.01
C LEU A 71 6.02 -3.80 -8.87
N ILE A 72 5.44 -3.75 -10.07
CA ILE A 72 5.65 -4.77 -11.11
C ILE A 72 6.74 -4.28 -12.07
N ALA A 73 7.69 -5.14 -12.40
CA ALA A 73 8.66 -4.93 -13.47
C ALA A 73 8.71 -6.17 -14.38
N THR A 74 8.60 -5.98 -15.70
CA THR A 74 8.65 -7.04 -16.72
C THR A 74 9.59 -6.64 -17.85
N GLU A 75 10.03 -7.61 -18.67
CA GLU A 75 10.90 -7.32 -19.83
C GLU A 75 10.15 -6.57 -20.94
N THR A 76 8.89 -6.94 -21.20
CA THR A 76 8.06 -6.33 -22.26
C THR A 76 6.87 -5.54 -21.71
N ARG A 77 6.33 -4.65 -22.53
CA ARG A 77 5.13 -3.86 -22.19
C ARG A 77 3.89 -4.76 -22.11
N GLU A 78 3.81 -5.73 -23.01
CA GLU A 78 2.71 -6.67 -23.15
C GLU A 78 2.58 -7.55 -21.91
N GLU A 79 3.71 -8.09 -21.42
CA GLU A 79 3.76 -8.79 -20.13
C GLU A 79 3.35 -7.87 -18.98
N CYS A 80 3.81 -6.61 -18.97
CA CYS A 80 3.48 -5.65 -17.92
C CYS A 80 1.97 -5.43 -17.81
N VAL A 81 1.28 -5.34 -18.96
CA VAL A 81 -0.18 -5.20 -19.03
C VAL A 81 -0.87 -6.41 -18.41
N ILE A 82 -0.47 -7.62 -18.81
CA ILE A 82 -1.05 -8.86 -18.30
C ILE A 82 -0.83 -8.99 -16.79
N TRP A 83 0.40 -8.81 -16.33
CA TRP A 83 0.76 -8.84 -14.91
C TRP A 83 -0.03 -7.83 -14.08
N THR A 84 -0.21 -6.62 -14.60
CA THR A 84 -0.99 -5.57 -13.92
C THR A 84 -2.45 -5.96 -13.80
N ILE A 85 -3.07 -6.50 -14.86
CA ILE A 85 -4.47 -6.93 -14.83
C ILE A 85 -4.68 -8.05 -13.81
N GLU A 86 -3.84 -9.09 -13.87
CA GLU A 86 -3.94 -10.24 -12.97
C GLU A 86 -3.70 -9.86 -11.51
N LEU A 87 -2.72 -8.99 -11.23
CA LEU A 87 -2.50 -8.49 -9.88
C LEU A 87 -3.69 -7.65 -9.39
N LEU A 88 -4.24 -6.76 -10.21
CA LEU A 88 -5.39 -5.95 -9.82
C LEU A 88 -6.65 -6.79 -9.56
N ASN A 89 -6.87 -7.83 -10.38
CA ASN A 89 -7.95 -8.80 -10.16
C ASN A 89 -7.76 -9.54 -8.84
N PHE A 90 -6.56 -10.05 -8.59
CA PHE A 90 -6.21 -10.73 -7.34
C PHE A 90 -6.44 -9.84 -6.12
N LEU A 91 -5.93 -8.60 -6.15
CA LEU A 91 -6.10 -7.64 -5.07
C LEU A 91 -7.58 -7.30 -4.84
N GLY A 92 -8.34 -7.10 -5.92
CA GLY A 92 -9.77 -6.81 -5.84
C GLY A 92 -10.58 -7.96 -5.25
N LEU A 93 -10.29 -9.20 -5.64
CA LEU A 93 -10.93 -10.42 -5.11
C LEU A 93 -10.65 -10.61 -3.61
N ASN A 94 -9.47 -10.21 -3.13
CA ASN A 94 -9.10 -10.22 -1.71
C ASN A 94 -9.53 -8.94 -0.96
N GLY A 95 -10.29 -8.05 -1.59
CA GLY A 95 -10.88 -6.87 -0.94
C GLY A 95 -9.91 -5.70 -0.71
N TYR A 96 -8.74 -5.71 -1.34
CA TYR A 96 -7.87 -4.54 -1.40
C TYR A 96 -8.38 -3.52 -2.41
N ARG A 97 -7.97 -2.27 -2.20
CA ARG A 97 -8.27 -1.16 -3.09
C ARG A 97 -6.98 -0.45 -3.45
N VAL A 98 -6.79 -0.23 -4.74
CA VAL A 98 -5.63 0.50 -5.27
C VAL A 98 -6.05 1.93 -5.59
N SER A 99 -5.20 2.90 -5.27
CA SER A 99 -5.48 4.30 -5.58
C SER A 99 -5.29 4.57 -7.08
N GLN A 100 -6.38 4.76 -7.81
CA GLN A 100 -6.33 5.08 -9.24
C GLN A 100 -5.54 6.37 -9.53
N GLN A 101 -5.67 7.38 -8.66
CA GLN A 101 -5.00 8.68 -8.83
C GLN A 101 -3.47 8.57 -8.66
N LYS A 102 -3.00 7.64 -7.82
CA LYS A 102 -1.57 7.46 -7.54
C LYS A 102 -0.91 6.36 -8.38
N ALA A 103 -1.72 5.52 -9.04
CA ALA A 103 -1.22 4.38 -9.79
C ALA A 103 -0.40 4.83 -11.01
N GLN A 104 0.81 4.27 -11.14
CA GLN A 104 1.70 4.51 -12.28
C GLN A 104 1.64 3.30 -13.23
N ILE A 105 0.68 3.32 -14.15
CA ILE A 105 0.32 2.15 -14.97
C ILE A 105 1.14 2.10 -16.27
N ILE A 106 1.89 1.01 -16.48
CA ILE A 106 2.63 0.69 -17.71
C ILE A 106 3.54 1.84 -18.17
N GLN A 107 4.43 2.28 -17.30
CA GLN A 107 5.37 3.36 -17.57
C GLN A 107 6.82 2.87 -17.58
N GLN A 108 7.65 3.47 -18.44
CA GLN A 108 9.09 3.18 -18.50
C GLN A 108 9.90 3.87 -17.39
N ARG A 109 9.32 4.89 -16.76
CA ARG A 109 9.85 5.60 -15.60
C ARG A 109 8.77 5.61 -14.54
N VAL A 110 9.11 5.18 -13.33
CA VAL A 110 8.21 5.17 -12.18
C VAL A 110 8.93 5.66 -10.94
N THR A 111 8.17 6.19 -9.99
CA THR A 111 8.64 6.49 -8.63
C THR A 111 8.18 5.39 -7.68
N TYR A 112 9.11 4.77 -6.96
CA TYR A 112 8.84 3.74 -5.96
C TYR A 112 9.69 4.02 -4.70
N LEU A 113 9.05 4.17 -3.55
CA LEU A 113 9.71 4.47 -2.25
C LEU A 113 10.65 5.70 -2.31
N GLY A 114 10.26 6.72 -3.10
CA GLY A 114 11.05 7.93 -3.30
C GLY A 114 12.29 7.76 -4.19
N LEU A 115 12.38 6.64 -4.92
CA LEU A 115 13.37 6.40 -5.97
C LEU A 115 12.70 6.50 -7.33
N GLU A 116 13.32 7.24 -8.25
CA GLU A 116 12.97 7.20 -9.67
C GLU A 116 13.69 6.01 -10.32
N ILE A 117 12.93 5.10 -10.92
CA ILE A 117 13.42 3.88 -11.57
C ILE A 117 13.13 3.99 -13.06
N SER A 118 14.17 3.88 -13.89
CA SER A 118 14.00 3.81 -15.35
C SER A 118 15.20 3.15 -16.03
N LYS A 119 14.96 2.38 -17.09
CA LYS A 119 16.01 1.78 -17.96
C LYS A 119 17.15 1.08 -17.18
N GLY A 120 16.81 0.34 -16.12
CA GLY A 120 17.79 -0.39 -15.29
C GLY A 120 18.62 0.49 -14.34
N GLN A 121 18.33 1.79 -14.27
CA GLN A 121 18.94 2.74 -13.34
C GLN A 121 17.95 3.13 -12.24
N ARG A 122 18.49 3.56 -11.10
CA ARG A 122 17.71 4.13 -9.98
C ARG A 122 18.38 5.39 -9.46
N GLU A 123 17.59 6.41 -9.21
CA GLU A 123 18.05 7.68 -8.67
C GLU A 123 17.13 8.14 -7.53
N LEU A 124 17.65 8.97 -6.62
CA LEU A 124 16.80 9.63 -5.62
C LEU A 124 15.83 10.58 -6.32
N GLY A 125 14.53 10.41 -6.03
CA GLY A 125 13.49 11.28 -6.55
C GLY A 125 13.66 12.71 -6.05
N SER A 126 13.21 13.66 -6.87
CA SER A 126 13.40 15.10 -6.62
C SER A 126 12.82 15.55 -5.28
N GLU A 127 11.61 15.07 -4.92
CA GLU A 127 10.97 15.37 -3.64
C GLU A 127 11.81 14.88 -2.44
N ARG A 128 12.41 13.70 -2.56
CA ARG A 128 13.25 13.12 -1.49
C ARG A 128 14.55 13.89 -1.34
N LYS A 129 15.15 14.34 -2.45
CA LYS A 129 16.31 15.25 -2.42
C LYS A 129 15.96 16.56 -1.72
N GLU A 130 14.83 17.17 -2.07
CA GLU A 130 14.37 18.40 -1.42
C GLU A 130 14.12 18.23 0.07
N ALA A 131 13.47 17.14 0.49
CA ALA A 131 13.23 16.87 1.91
C ALA A 131 14.53 16.77 2.72
N ILE A 132 15.55 16.09 2.17
CA ILE A 132 16.87 15.99 2.80
C ILE A 132 17.54 17.37 2.87
N CYS A 133 17.55 18.12 1.76
CA CYS A 133 18.18 19.44 1.71
C CYS A 133 17.50 20.49 2.62
N ARG A 134 16.22 20.31 2.96
CA ARG A 134 15.48 21.16 3.88
C ARG A 134 15.59 20.74 5.35
N THR A 135 16.24 19.61 5.63
CA THR A 135 16.47 19.18 7.02
C THR A 135 17.55 20.09 7.63
N PRO A 136 17.26 20.77 8.75
CA PRO A 136 18.19 21.72 9.39
C PRO A 136 19.46 21.06 9.92
#